data_AF-A0A7S7EU79-F1
#
_entry.id   AF-A0A7S7EU79-F1
#
_cell.length_a   1.000
_cell.length_b   1.000
_cell.length_c   1.000
_cell.angle_alpha   90.00
_cell.angle_beta   90.00
_cell.angle_gamma   90.00
#
_symmetry.space_group_name_H-M   'P 1'
#
loop_
_entity.id
_entity.type
_entity.pdbx_description
1 polymer ?
#
loop_
_entity_poly.entity_id
_entity_poly.type
_entity_poly.pdbx_seq_one_letter_code
_entity_poly.pdbx_strand_id
1 'polypeptide(L)'
;MKKNTELNYSAEGHGSQQQVVKLAKLGMLAAISIVLVYFVHFPIFPPVAFLEYDPADIAIFMGAFAFGPLAGFGLTVVASVIQGFTVSAQSGVYGIIMHILATGSFVLVAGSIYKRGKSRKSAVTGLFFGTLTMVVVMFGANLVVTPIFMGIPVDAVKPLMPFILAFNFIKAGINSVITFLLYKRISKFLHR
;
A
#
# COMPACT_ATOMS: atom_id res chain seq x y z
N MET A 1 36.57 30.96 0.07
CA MET A 1 36.57 29.56 -0.42
C MET A 1 36.28 28.54 0.69
N LYS A 2 37.02 28.51 1.82
CA LYS A 2 36.78 27.56 2.95
C LYS A 2 35.37 27.58 3.58
N LYS A 3 34.76 28.76 3.75
CA LYS A 3 33.42 28.91 4.37
C LYS A 3 32.30 28.23 3.58
N ASN A 4 32.42 28.14 2.25
CA ASN A 4 31.43 27.47 1.39
C ASN A 4 31.56 25.94 1.46
N THR A 5 32.76 25.43 1.70
CA THR A 5 33.02 23.99 1.82
C THR A 5 32.46 23.43 3.13
N GLU A 6 32.59 24.15 4.25
CA GLU A 6 32.02 23.75 5.54
C GLU A 6 30.48 23.82 5.56
N LEU A 7 29.90 24.84 4.91
CA LEU A 7 28.44 24.95 4.72
C LEU A 7 27.89 23.79 3.89
N ASN A 8 28.57 23.41 2.80
CA ASN A 8 28.18 22.27 1.98
C ASN A 8 28.32 20.95 2.73
N TYR A 9 29.40 20.74 3.49
CA TYR A 9 29.61 19.52 4.28
C TYR A 9 28.56 19.37 5.40
N SER A 10 28.19 20.47 6.05
CA SER A 10 27.15 20.50 7.09
C SER A 10 25.76 20.19 6.51
N ALA A 11 25.44 20.75 5.34
CA ALA A 11 24.18 20.51 4.65
C ALA A 11 24.07 19.07 4.10
N GLU A 12 25.15 18.52 3.55
CA GLU A 12 25.23 17.12 3.09
C GLU A 12 25.09 16.13 4.25
N GLY A 13 25.77 16.39 5.38
CA GLY A 13 25.67 15.56 6.58
C GLY A 13 24.24 15.52 7.17
N HIS A 14 23.55 16.67 7.20
CA HIS A 14 22.17 16.75 7.68
C HIS A 14 21.17 16.10 6.69
N GLY A 15 21.39 16.24 5.38
CA GLY A 15 20.59 15.58 4.35
C GLY A 15 20.71 14.05 4.40
N SER A 16 21.94 13.53 4.58
CA SER A 16 22.21 12.10 4.71
C SER A 16 21.53 11.50 5.94
N GLN A 17 21.61 12.15 7.10
CA GLN A 17 20.96 11.68 8.33
C GLN A 17 19.43 11.60 8.20
N GLN A 18 18.79 12.61 7.58
CA GLN A 18 17.35 12.60 7.36
C GLN A 18 16.90 11.48 6.40
N GLN A 19 17.71 11.18 5.38
CA GLN A 19 17.46 10.06 4.46
C GLN A 19 17.56 8.71 5.18
N VAL A 20 18.57 8.52 6.03
CA VAL A 20 18.73 7.29 6.84
C VAL A 20 17.54 7.10 7.79
N VAL A 21 17.10 8.15 8.49
CA VAL A 21 15.93 8.08 9.39
C VAL A 21 14.65 7.77 8.62
N LYS A 22 14.47 8.37 7.44
CA LYS A 22 13.32 8.08 6.56
C LYS A 22 13.31 6.61 6.15
N LEU A 23 14.46 6.08 5.73
CA LEU A 23 14.60 4.67 5.32
C LEU A 23 14.30 3.73 6.48
N ALA A 24 14.84 4.02 7.68
CA ALA A 24 14.56 3.24 8.88
C ALA A 24 13.06 3.21 9.23
N LYS A 25 12.36 4.35 9.13
CA LYS A 25 10.91 4.42 9.36
C LYS A 25 10.10 3.68 8.31
N LEU A 26 10.52 3.71 7.04
CA LEU A 26 9.90 2.90 5.98
C LEU A 26 10.11 1.41 6.24
N GLY A 27 11.31 0.99 6.65
CA GLY A 27 11.60 -0.39 7.05
C GLY A 27 10.74 -0.86 8.24
N MET A 28 10.59 0.00 9.26
CA MET A 28 9.69 -0.28 10.38
C MET A 28 8.23 -0.42 9.93
N LEU A 29 7.74 0.46 9.06
CA LEU A 29 6.38 0.35 8.51
C LEU A 29 6.21 -0.93 7.69
N ALA A 30 7.24 -1.37 6.95
CA ALA A 30 7.22 -2.65 6.24
C ALA A 30 7.11 -3.81 7.23
N ALA A 31 7.91 -3.80 8.29
CA ALA A 31 7.85 -4.81 9.34
C ALA A 31 6.46 -4.87 10.00
N ILE A 32 5.87 -3.72 10.32
CA ILE A 32 4.50 -3.64 10.87
C ILE A 32 3.48 -4.22 9.88
N SER A 33 3.61 -3.88 8.59
CA SER A 33 2.77 -4.43 7.51
C SER A 33 2.78 -5.96 7.53
N ILE A 34 3.97 -6.58 7.61
CA ILE A 34 4.12 -8.04 7.63
C ILE A 34 3.56 -8.66 8.91
N VAL A 35 3.82 -8.05 10.07
CA VAL A 35 3.27 -8.52 11.35
C VAL A 35 1.74 -8.50 11.32
N LEU A 36 1.14 -7.46 10.77
CA LEU A 36 -0.31 -7.31 10.68
C LEU A 36 -0.96 -8.43 9.84
N VAL A 37 -0.43 -8.75 8.66
CA VAL A 37 -0.96 -9.86 7.85
C VAL A 37 -0.63 -11.23 8.46
N TYR A 38 0.51 -11.38 9.11
CA TYR A 38 0.88 -12.64 9.77
C TYR A 38 -0.13 -13.06 10.85
N PHE A 39 -0.66 -12.11 11.62
CA PHE A 39 -1.63 -12.40 12.69
C PHE A 39 -3.09 -12.32 12.25
N VAL A 40 -3.40 -11.50 11.24
CA VAL A 40 -4.78 -11.25 10.82
C VAL A 40 -4.87 -11.38 9.31
N HIS A 41 -5.26 -12.57 8.86
CA HIS A 41 -5.67 -12.82 7.49
C HIS A 41 -6.78 -13.85 7.45
N PHE A 42 -7.82 -13.62 6.64
CA PHE A 42 -8.90 -14.57 6.45
C PHE A 42 -9.67 -14.29 5.14
N PRO A 43 -10.23 -15.32 4.49
CA PRO A 43 -11.07 -15.13 3.32
C PRO A 43 -12.43 -14.52 3.70
N ILE A 44 -12.89 -13.52 2.96
CA ILE A 44 -14.22 -12.93 3.15
C ILE A 44 -15.30 -13.72 2.40
N PHE A 45 -15.01 -14.11 1.15
CA PHE A 45 -15.97 -14.75 0.27
C PHE A 45 -15.50 -16.16 -0.13
N PRO A 46 -16.29 -17.22 0.15
CA PRO A 46 -15.91 -18.58 -0.21
C PRO A 46 -15.58 -18.81 -1.70
N PRO A 47 -16.33 -18.23 -2.68
CA PRO A 47 -16.00 -18.41 -4.10
C PRO A 47 -14.65 -17.85 -4.54
N VAL A 48 -14.08 -16.94 -3.76
CA VAL A 48 -12.78 -16.31 -4.02
C VAL A 48 -11.90 -16.39 -2.78
N ALA A 49 -11.82 -17.57 -2.16
CA ALA A 49 -11.06 -17.79 -0.92
C ALA A 49 -9.55 -17.46 -1.02
N PHE A 50 -9.01 -17.34 -2.24
CA PHE A 50 -7.66 -16.82 -2.47
C PHE A 50 -7.51 -15.32 -2.16
N LEU A 51 -8.62 -14.59 -2.01
CA LEU A 51 -8.66 -13.19 -1.59
C LEU A 51 -8.83 -13.12 -0.07
N GLU A 52 -7.72 -12.92 0.62
CA GLU A 52 -7.69 -12.77 2.07
C GLU A 52 -7.65 -11.29 2.47
N TYR A 53 -8.57 -10.91 3.35
CA TYR A 53 -8.49 -9.61 3.99
C TYR A 53 -7.39 -9.64 5.04
N ASP A 54 -6.61 -8.56 5.07
CA ASP A 54 -5.58 -8.31 6.07
C ASP A 54 -5.45 -6.79 6.32
N PRO A 55 -4.95 -6.38 7.51
CA PRO A 55 -4.74 -4.98 7.86
C PRO A 55 -3.38 -4.41 7.42
N ALA A 56 -2.57 -5.13 6.63
CA ALA A 56 -1.19 -4.73 6.30
C ALA A 56 -1.13 -3.38 5.58
N ASP A 57 -2.07 -3.14 4.66
CA ASP A 57 -2.12 -1.91 3.87
C ASP A 57 -2.26 -0.64 4.73
N ILE A 58 -2.75 -0.74 5.98
CA ILE A 58 -2.84 0.40 6.89
C ILE A 58 -1.45 1.01 7.12
N ALA A 59 -0.44 0.18 7.33
CA ALA A 59 0.95 0.63 7.49
C ALA A 59 1.49 1.28 6.21
N ILE A 60 1.13 0.70 5.06
CA ILE A 60 1.54 1.19 3.75
C ILE A 60 0.92 2.57 3.46
N PHE A 61 -0.39 2.73 3.72
CA PHE A 61 -1.11 3.98 3.53
C PHE A 61 -0.54 5.09 4.43
N MET A 62 -0.17 4.76 5.67
CA MET A 62 0.52 5.69 6.57
C MET A 62 1.88 6.12 6.02
N GLY A 63 2.65 5.18 5.44
CA GLY A 63 3.90 5.47 4.74
C GLY A 63 3.70 6.46 3.58
N ALA A 64 2.66 6.25 2.78
CA ALA A 64 2.29 7.16 1.69
C ALA A 64 1.93 8.57 2.20
N PHE A 65 1.17 8.66 3.29
CA PHE A 65 0.76 9.95 3.86
C PHE A 65 1.91 10.70 4.54
N ALA A 66 2.82 9.98 5.21
CA ALA A 66 3.97 10.57 5.87
C ALA A 66 5.04 10.99 4.85
N PHE A 67 5.42 10.09 3.94
CA PHE A 67 6.63 10.24 3.11
C PHE A 67 6.35 10.48 1.63
N GLY A 68 5.07 10.48 1.22
CA GLY A 68 4.62 10.74 -0.15
C GLY A 68 4.32 9.47 -0.95
N PRO A 69 3.65 9.62 -2.11
CA PRO A 69 3.12 8.49 -2.89
C PRO A 69 4.19 7.50 -3.34
N LEU A 70 5.36 7.98 -3.78
CA LEU A 70 6.45 7.10 -4.23
C LEU A 70 7.06 6.28 -3.08
N ALA A 71 7.11 6.84 -1.87
CA ALA A 71 7.57 6.10 -0.70
C ALA A 71 6.56 5.02 -0.29
N GLY A 72 5.26 5.33 -0.35
CA GLY A 72 4.20 4.35 -0.16
C GLY A 72 4.21 3.24 -1.22
N PHE A 73 4.46 3.58 -2.48
CA PHE A 73 4.58 2.60 -3.56
C PHE A 73 5.78 1.68 -3.36
N GLY A 74 6.96 2.22 -3.07
CA GLY A 74 8.14 1.41 -2.75
C GLY A 74 7.92 0.51 -1.53
N LEU A 75 7.26 1.02 -0.50
CA LEU A 75 6.85 0.24 0.67
C LEU A 75 5.89 -0.90 0.29
N THR A 76 4.95 -0.64 -0.62
CA THR A 76 4.05 -1.68 -1.17
C THR A 76 4.84 -2.79 -1.82
N VAL A 77 5.77 -2.46 -2.74
CA VAL A 77 6.58 -3.45 -3.45
C VAL A 77 7.36 -4.32 -2.46
N VAL A 78 8.02 -3.72 -1.47
CA VAL A 78 8.78 -4.47 -0.45
C VAL A 78 7.86 -5.38 0.37
N ALA A 79 6.74 -4.84 0.87
CA ALA A 79 5.79 -5.61 1.67
C ALA A 79 5.18 -6.77 0.87
N SER A 80 4.75 -6.53 -0.37
CA SER A 80 4.17 -7.55 -1.25
C SER A 80 5.16 -8.68 -1.53
N VAL A 81 6.42 -8.36 -1.83
CA VAL A 81 7.47 -9.37 -2.05
C VAL A 81 7.66 -10.21 -0.79
N ILE A 82 7.86 -9.59 0.37
CA ILE A 82 8.07 -10.35 1.63
C ILE A 82 6.85 -11.22 1.92
N GLN A 83 5.64 -10.66 1.84
CA GLN A 83 4.38 -11.38 2.09
C GLN A 83 4.21 -12.56 1.12
N GLY A 84 4.46 -12.36 -0.17
CA GLY A 84 4.31 -13.39 -1.20
C GLY A 84 5.31 -14.55 -1.10
N PHE A 85 6.42 -14.37 -0.38
CA PHE A 85 7.38 -15.44 -0.08
C PHE A 85 7.28 -15.98 1.36
N THR A 86 6.39 -15.43 2.20
CA THR A 86 6.27 -15.83 3.61
C THR A 86 4.84 -16.15 4.00
N VAL A 87 4.03 -15.13 4.32
CA VAL A 87 2.69 -15.28 4.90
C VAL A 87 1.67 -15.80 3.88
N SER A 88 1.72 -15.28 2.66
CA SER A 88 0.78 -15.62 1.59
C SER A 88 1.47 -16.42 0.48
N ALA A 89 2.40 -17.30 0.85
CA ALA A 89 3.24 -18.05 -0.08
C ALA A 89 2.44 -18.92 -1.07
N GLN A 90 1.21 -19.32 -0.72
CA GLN A 90 0.34 -20.07 -1.65
C GLN A 90 -0.03 -19.25 -2.89
N SER A 91 -0.12 -17.91 -2.78
CA SER A 91 -0.40 -17.02 -3.91
C SER A 91 0.85 -16.71 -4.73
N GLY A 92 2.04 -16.88 -4.15
CA GLY A 92 3.33 -16.68 -4.80
C GLY A 92 3.44 -15.38 -5.61
N VAL A 93 4.03 -15.48 -6.81
CA VAL A 93 4.27 -14.34 -7.72
C VAL A 93 2.97 -13.67 -8.16
N TYR A 94 1.88 -14.42 -8.32
CA TYR A 94 0.58 -13.86 -8.65
C TYR A 94 0.08 -12.90 -7.57
N GLY A 95 0.16 -13.33 -6.30
CA GLY A 95 -0.20 -12.49 -5.16
C GLY A 95 0.62 -11.20 -5.11
N ILE A 96 1.93 -11.30 -5.37
CA ILE A 96 2.83 -10.14 -5.42
C ILE A 96 2.37 -9.13 -6.48
N ILE A 97 2.12 -9.59 -7.71
CA ILE A 97 1.68 -8.71 -8.82
C ILE A 97 0.34 -8.05 -8.48
N MET A 98 -0.63 -8.84 -8.02
CA MET A 98 -1.98 -8.35 -7.73
C MET A 98 -1.98 -7.36 -6.55
N HIS A 99 -1.16 -7.59 -5.52
CA HIS A 99 -1.03 -6.67 -4.39
C HIS A 99 -0.37 -5.35 -4.81
N ILE A 100 0.68 -5.39 -5.65
CA ILE A 100 1.31 -4.19 -6.19
C ILE A 100 0.32 -3.40 -7.06
N LEU A 101 -0.49 -4.06 -7.90
CA LEU A 101 -1.51 -3.38 -8.70
C LEU A 101 -2.61 -2.76 -7.82
N ALA A 102 -3.12 -3.50 -6.84
CA ALA A 102 -4.16 -3.05 -5.94
C ALA A 102 -3.67 -1.90 -5.04
N THR A 103 -2.77 -2.19 -4.11
CA THR A 103 -2.31 -1.25 -3.08
C THR A 103 -1.41 -0.19 -3.67
N GLY A 104 -0.59 -0.54 -4.67
CA GLY A 104 0.30 0.42 -5.33
C GLY A 104 -0.48 1.53 -6.04
N SER A 105 -1.53 1.19 -6.79
CA SER A 105 -2.38 2.20 -7.43
C SER A 105 -3.12 3.07 -6.41
N PHE A 106 -3.63 2.46 -5.33
CA PHE A 106 -4.24 3.18 -4.21
C PHE A 106 -3.29 4.23 -3.64
N VAL A 107 -2.08 3.84 -3.24
CA VAL A 107 -1.16 4.75 -2.53
C VAL A 107 -0.62 5.85 -3.43
N LEU A 108 -0.50 5.60 -4.73
CA LEU A 108 -0.13 6.61 -5.70
C LEU A 108 -1.21 7.70 -5.78
N VAL A 109 -2.49 7.34 -5.86
CA VAL A 109 -3.60 8.31 -5.91
C VAL A 109 -3.81 8.98 -4.55
N ALA A 110 -4.02 8.19 -3.50
CA ALA A 110 -4.31 8.70 -2.16
C ALA A 110 -3.17 9.56 -1.62
N GLY A 111 -1.93 9.08 -1.76
CA GLY A 111 -0.72 9.80 -1.36
C GLY A 111 -0.52 11.10 -2.15
N SER A 112 -0.83 11.10 -3.45
CA SER A 112 -0.73 12.32 -4.28
C SER A 112 -1.74 13.39 -3.88
N ILE A 113 -3.00 12.99 -3.66
CA ILE A 113 -4.07 13.90 -3.21
C ILE A 113 -3.71 14.50 -1.85
N TYR A 114 -3.30 13.66 -0.90
CA TYR A 114 -2.95 14.12 0.44
C TYR A 114 -1.70 15.02 0.45
N LYS A 115 -0.68 14.70 -0.35
CA LYS A 115 0.57 15.47 -0.45
C LYS A 115 0.35 16.91 -0.93
N ARG A 116 -0.66 17.17 -1.78
CA ARG A 116 -0.96 18.51 -2.32
C ARG A 116 -1.54 19.49 -1.31
N GLY A 117 -2.14 19.01 -0.21
CA GLY A 117 -2.74 19.88 0.79
C GLY A 117 -3.14 19.13 2.05
N LYS A 118 -2.15 18.81 2.90
CA LYS A 118 -2.30 17.93 4.06
C LYS A 118 -3.37 18.45 5.04
N SER A 119 -4.54 17.81 5.05
CA SER A 119 -5.67 18.15 5.92
C SER A 119 -6.55 16.91 6.17
N ARG A 120 -7.54 17.01 7.07
CA ARG A 120 -8.53 15.93 7.22
C ARG A 120 -9.36 15.76 5.95
N LYS A 121 -9.71 16.86 5.28
CA LYS A 121 -10.48 16.82 4.02
C LYS A 121 -9.71 16.08 2.94
N SER A 122 -8.46 16.45 2.68
CA SER A 122 -7.64 15.76 1.67
C SER A 122 -7.30 14.33 2.04
N ALA A 123 -7.21 13.97 3.32
CA ALA A 123 -7.07 12.58 3.75
C ALA A 123 -8.31 11.76 3.38
N VAL A 124 -9.52 12.24 3.73
CA VAL A 124 -10.78 11.57 3.35
C VAL A 124 -10.92 11.47 1.83
N THR A 125 -10.69 12.57 1.11
CA THR A 125 -10.74 12.60 -0.35
C THR A 125 -9.73 11.64 -0.97
N GLY A 126 -8.49 11.63 -0.45
CA GLY A 126 -7.42 10.76 -0.94
C GLY A 126 -7.74 9.29 -0.73
N LEU A 127 -8.19 8.91 0.46
CA LEU A 127 -8.58 7.53 0.78
C LEU A 127 -9.77 7.08 -0.08
N PHE A 128 -10.80 7.92 -0.23
CA PHE A 128 -11.96 7.63 -1.06
C PHE A 128 -11.57 7.37 -2.53
N PHE A 129 -10.82 8.29 -3.15
CA PHE A 129 -10.38 8.10 -4.53
C PHE A 129 -9.35 6.98 -4.67
N GLY A 130 -8.54 6.73 -3.65
CA GLY A 130 -7.66 5.56 -3.58
C GLY A 130 -8.46 4.25 -3.64
N THR A 131 -9.51 4.12 -2.83
CA THR A 131 -10.40 2.94 -2.83
C THR A 131 -11.03 2.72 -4.19
N LEU A 132 -11.58 3.77 -4.80
CA LEU A 132 -12.16 3.67 -6.15
C LEU A 132 -11.11 3.26 -7.19
N THR A 133 -9.90 3.84 -7.09
CA THR A 133 -8.79 3.48 -7.99
C THR A 133 -8.43 2.00 -7.85
N MET A 134 -8.30 1.49 -6.62
CA MET A 134 -8.00 0.07 -6.40
C MET A 134 -9.06 -0.82 -7.05
N VAL A 135 -10.35 -0.52 -6.88
CA VAL A 135 -11.44 -1.31 -7.49
C VAL A 135 -11.37 -1.29 -9.01
N VAL A 136 -11.15 -0.12 -9.63
CA VAL A 136 -11.05 0.02 -11.09
C VAL A 136 -9.81 -0.70 -11.64
N VAL A 137 -8.67 -0.57 -10.98
CA VAL A 137 -7.45 -1.26 -11.38
C VAL A 137 -7.61 -2.76 -11.23
N MET A 138 -8.24 -3.22 -10.14
CA MET A 138 -8.47 -4.64 -9.91
C MET A 138 -9.52 -5.24 -10.84
N PHE A 139 -10.46 -4.44 -11.34
CA PHE A 139 -11.33 -4.85 -12.44
C PHE A 139 -10.50 -5.24 -13.67
N GLY A 140 -9.64 -4.32 -14.15
CA GLY A 140 -8.80 -4.56 -15.32
C GLY A 140 -7.77 -5.67 -15.07
N ALA A 141 -7.13 -5.67 -13.90
CA ALA A 141 -6.11 -6.65 -13.55
C ALA A 141 -6.67 -8.07 -13.52
N ASN A 142 -7.86 -8.30 -12.96
CA ASN A 142 -8.43 -9.65 -12.95
C ASN A 142 -8.91 -10.12 -14.33
N LEU A 143 -9.33 -9.20 -15.21
CA LEU A 143 -9.72 -9.57 -16.57
C LEU A 143 -8.52 -9.83 -17.51
N VAL A 144 -7.31 -9.43 -17.12
CA VAL A 144 -6.11 -9.56 -17.95
C VAL A 144 -5.08 -10.47 -17.30
N VAL A 145 -4.64 -10.14 -16.08
CA VAL A 145 -3.56 -10.85 -15.38
C VAL A 145 -4.01 -12.24 -14.94
N THR A 146 -5.17 -12.38 -14.31
CA THR A 146 -5.66 -13.67 -13.80
C THR A 146 -5.79 -14.74 -14.89
N PRO A 147 -6.46 -14.52 -16.04
CA PRO A 147 -6.56 -15.54 -17.09
C PRO A 147 -5.20 -15.89 -17.70
N ILE A 148 -4.32 -14.90 -17.91
CA ILE A 148 -2.96 -15.11 -18.42
C ILE A 148 -2.14 -15.95 -17.44
N PHE A 149 -2.19 -15.62 -16.15
CA PHE A 149 -1.40 -16.29 -15.13
C PHE A 149 -1.89 -17.71 -14.85
N MET A 150 -3.22 -17.90 -14.83
CA MET A 150 -3.84 -19.20 -14.52
C MET A 150 -4.01 -20.10 -15.75
N GLY A 151 -3.81 -19.58 -16.96
CA GLY A 151 -4.02 -20.34 -18.20
C GLY A 151 -5.49 -20.68 -18.48
N ILE A 152 -6.43 -19.84 -18.01
CA ILE A 152 -7.88 -20.04 -18.15
C ILE A 152 -8.51 -18.98 -19.05
N PRO A 153 -9.64 -19.27 -19.71
CA PRO A 153 -10.37 -18.24 -20.46
C PRO A 153 -10.91 -17.14 -19.53
N VAL A 154 -10.97 -15.91 -20.02
CA VAL A 154 -11.57 -14.75 -19.32
C VAL A 154 -13.00 -15.05 -18.85
N ASP A 155 -13.76 -15.85 -19.60
CA ASP A 155 -15.13 -16.22 -19.25
C ASP A 155 -15.24 -17.03 -17.95
N ALA A 156 -14.16 -17.71 -17.53
CA ALA A 156 -14.10 -18.37 -16.23
C ALA A 156 -13.92 -17.36 -15.07
N VAL A 157 -13.39 -16.17 -15.34
CA VAL A 157 -13.18 -15.11 -14.33
C VAL A 157 -14.41 -14.22 -14.15
N LYS A 158 -15.15 -13.96 -15.24
CA LYS A 158 -16.33 -13.06 -15.23
C LYS A 158 -17.33 -13.34 -14.10
N PRO A 159 -17.71 -14.60 -13.78
CA PRO A 159 -18.63 -14.89 -12.68
C PRO A 159 -18.09 -14.51 -11.30
N LEU A 160 -16.77 -14.46 -11.12
CA LEU A 160 -16.11 -14.12 -9.86
C LEU A 160 -15.97 -12.60 -9.67
N MET A 161 -16.10 -11.82 -10.74
CA MET A 161 -15.87 -10.37 -10.72
C MET A 161 -16.68 -9.62 -9.65
N PRO A 162 -17.99 -9.87 -9.44
CA PRO A 162 -18.73 -9.20 -8.38
C PRO A 162 -18.09 -9.39 -6.99
N PHE A 163 -17.63 -10.61 -6.68
CA PHE A 163 -16.96 -10.91 -5.42
C PHE A 163 -15.57 -10.26 -5.33
N ILE A 164 -14.81 -10.27 -6.41
CA ILE A 164 -13.48 -9.64 -6.49
C ILE A 164 -13.59 -8.13 -6.25
N LEU A 165 -14.54 -7.45 -6.91
CA LEU A 165 -14.73 -6.01 -6.78
C LEU A 165 -15.25 -5.65 -5.38
N ALA A 166 -16.23 -6.41 -4.87
CA ALA A 166 -16.74 -6.23 -3.51
C ALA A 166 -15.63 -6.42 -2.48
N PHE A 167 -14.80 -7.45 -2.62
CA PHE A 167 -13.65 -7.71 -1.77
C PHE A 167 -12.68 -6.53 -1.74
N ASN A 168 -12.25 -6.03 -2.91
CA ASN A 168 -11.30 -4.92 -2.98
C ASN A 168 -11.88 -3.63 -2.40
N PHE A 169 -13.18 -3.38 -2.62
CA PHE A 169 -13.87 -2.23 -2.02
C PHE A 169 -13.91 -2.34 -0.49
N ILE A 170 -14.26 -3.51 0.05
CA ILE A 170 -14.31 -3.76 1.50
C ILE A 170 -12.91 -3.65 2.11
N LYS A 171 -11.91 -4.33 1.54
CA LYS A 171 -10.52 -4.29 2.03
C LYS A 171 -9.98 -2.87 2.08
N ALA A 172 -10.03 -2.15 0.95
CA ALA A 172 -9.57 -0.77 0.90
C ALA A 172 -10.40 0.16 1.79
N GLY A 173 -11.71 -0.06 1.90
CA GLY A 173 -12.60 0.73 2.74
C GLY A 173 -12.27 0.59 4.23
N ILE A 174 -12.16 -0.65 4.73
CA ILE A 174 -11.82 -0.92 6.13
C ILE A 174 -10.42 -0.35 6.45
N ASN A 175 -9.43 -0.65 5.60
CA ASN A 175 -8.06 -0.15 5.80
C ASN A 175 -8.02 1.38 5.75
N SER A 176 -8.78 2.01 4.87
CA SER A 176 -8.92 3.48 4.81
C SER A 176 -9.51 4.07 6.08
N VAL A 177 -10.60 3.49 6.60
CA VAL A 177 -11.23 3.96 7.85
C VAL A 177 -10.23 3.90 8.99
N ILE A 178 -9.53 2.77 9.15
CA ILE A 178 -8.55 2.61 10.23
C ILE A 178 -7.36 3.57 10.04
N THR A 179 -6.83 3.69 8.83
CA THR A 179 -5.78 4.68 8.53
C THR A 179 -6.23 6.09 8.89
N PHE A 180 -7.46 6.49 8.54
CA PHE A 180 -7.96 7.83 8.86
C PHE A 180 -8.03 8.10 10.38
N LEU A 181 -8.35 7.09 11.19
CA LEU A 181 -8.37 7.23 12.64
C LEU A 181 -6.95 7.36 13.23
N LEU A 182 -5.96 6.70 12.62
CA LEU A 182 -4.60 6.59 13.17
C LEU A 182 -3.61 7.62 12.61
N TYR A 183 -3.78 8.08 11.37
CA TYR A 183 -2.71 8.76 10.62
C TYR A 183 -2.18 10.01 11.32
N LYS A 184 -3.02 10.82 11.98
CA LYS A 184 -2.55 12.03 12.67
C LYS A 184 -1.67 11.71 13.88
N ARG A 185 -2.06 10.71 14.66
CA ARG A 185 -1.31 10.30 15.85
C ARG A 185 0.06 9.76 15.44
N ILE A 186 0.08 8.90 14.43
CA ILE A 186 1.31 8.27 13.94
C ILE A 186 2.18 9.24 13.14
N SER A 187 1.59 10.17 12.38
CA SER A 187 2.33 11.21 11.65
C SER A 187 3.19 12.07 12.57
N LYS A 188 2.73 12.37 13.80
CA LYS A 188 3.55 13.08 14.80
C LYS A 188 4.80 12.30 15.21
N PHE A 189 4.73 10.98 15.29
CA PHE A 189 5.89 10.12 15.55
C PHE A 189 6.79 9.96 14.32
N LEU A 190 6.21 9.84 13.13
CA LEU A 190 6.97 9.65 11.89
C LEU A 190 7.73 10.91 11.45
N HIS A 191 7.32 12.10 11.88
CA HIS A 191 7.98 13.38 11.57
C HIS A 191 8.85 13.95 12.69
N ARG A 192 8.92 13.28 13.85
CA ARG A 192 9.95 13.55 14.87
C ARG A 192 11.27 12.94 14.44
#